data_AF-A0A964MUE4-F1
#
_entry.id   AF-A0A964MUE4-F1
#
_cell.length_a   1.000
_cell.length_b   1.000
_cell.length_c   1.000
_cell.angle_alpha   90.00
_cell.angle_beta   90.00
_cell.angle_gamma   90.00
#
_symmetry.space_group_name_H-M   'P 1'
#
loop_
_entity.id
_entity.type
_entity.pdbx_description
1 polymer ?
#
loop_
_entity_poly.entity_id
_entity_poly.type
_entity_poly.pdbx_seq_one_letter_code
_entity_poly.pdbx_strand_id
1 'polypeptide(L)' 'MAAQSKYDPNDKAALWGAYGYTPDKDVARVPMKLDKLSYEVDQLTWTFVDMKNNSGRIALTWGNTMASTPFTAVAAK' A
#
# COMPACT_ATOMS: atom_id res chain seq x y z
N MET A 1 10.65 8.64 -9.68
CA MET A 1 9.72 9.21 -10.68
C MET A 1 9.42 10.64 -10.31
N ALA A 2 9.33 11.54 -11.28
CA ALA A 2 8.94 12.92 -11.03
C ALA A 2 7.41 13.03 -10.98
N ALA A 3 6.89 13.73 -9.98
CA ALA A 3 5.51 14.19 -9.98
C ALA A 3 5.44 15.53 -10.73
N GLN A 4 4.37 15.74 -11.50
CA GLN A 4 4.11 17.04 -12.11
C GLN A 4 3.75 18.05 -11.02
N SER A 5 4.28 19.27 -11.11
CA SER A 5 3.95 20.36 -10.18
C SER A 5 2.57 20.99 -10.44
N LYS A 6 2.08 20.88 -11.67
CA LYS A 6 0.73 21.23 -12.13
C LYS A 6 0.29 20.20 -13.17
N TYR A 7 -1.02 19.98 -13.31
CA TYR A 7 -1.53 19.09 -14.35
C TYR A 7 -1.20 19.62 -15.75
N ASP A 8 -0.46 18.84 -16.54
CA ASP A 8 -0.29 19.02 -17.97
C ASP A 8 -0.73 17.71 -18.69
N PRO A 9 -1.82 17.73 -19.47
CA PRO A 9 -2.29 16.54 -20.16
C PRO A 9 -1.32 16.04 -21.24
N ASN A 10 -0.37 16.87 -21.70
CA ASN A 10 0.63 16.51 -22.71
C ASN A 10 1.89 15.88 -22.10
N ASP A 11 2.17 16.11 -20.82
CA ASP A 11 3.28 15.45 -20.12
C ASP A 11 2.86 14.02 -19.75
N LYS A 12 3.45 13.04 -20.45
CA LYS A 12 3.25 11.60 -20.20
C LYS A 12 4.42 10.97 -19.41
N ALA A 13 5.47 11.74 -19.14
CA ALA A 13 6.68 11.26 -18.49
C ALA A 13 6.58 11.37 -16.96
N ALA A 14 6.07 12.49 -16.45
CA ALA A 14 5.82 12.69 -15.03
C ALA A 14 4.37 12.34 -14.66
N LEU A 15 4.16 11.84 -13.43
CA LEU A 15 2.82 11.47 -12.96
C LEU A 15 2.04 12.69 -12.46
N TRP A 16 0.72 12.67 -12.70
CA TRP A 16 -0.24 13.51 -11.99
C TRP A 16 -1.31 12.64 -11.34
N GLY A 17 -1.24 12.48 -10.02
CA GLY A 17 -2.11 11.54 -9.30
C GLY A 17 -2.00 10.13 -9.86
N ALA A 18 -3.12 9.55 -10.30
CA ALA A 18 -3.19 8.21 -10.91
C ALA A 18 -3.00 8.22 -12.45
N TYR A 19 -2.98 9.38 -13.11
CA TYR A 19 -2.89 9.44 -14.56
C TYR A 19 -1.51 9.00 -15.05
N GLY A 20 -1.48 8.05 -16.00
CA GLY A 20 -0.25 7.47 -16.51
C GLY A 20 0.46 6.54 -15.50
N TYR A 21 -0.20 6.16 -14.41
CA TYR A 21 0.31 5.15 -13.48
C TYR A 21 0.28 3.77 -14.14
N THR A 22 1.40 3.07 -14.06
CA THR A 22 1.63 1.77 -14.70
C THR A 22 2.34 0.86 -13.71
N PRO A 23 2.21 -0.48 -13.79
CA PRO A 23 2.80 -1.40 -12.82
C PRO A 23 4.31 -1.25 -12.58
N ASP A 24 5.06 -0.78 -13.57
CA ASP A 24 6.49 -0.46 -13.47
C ASP A 24 6.80 0.70 -12.50
N LYS A 25 5.76 1.43 -12.09
CA LYS A 25 5.81 2.58 -11.18
C LYS A 25 5.44 2.22 -9.75
N ASP A 26 5.16 0.94 -9.48
CA ASP A 26 4.87 0.44 -8.14
C ASP A 26 6.14 0.45 -7.28
N VAL A 27 6.05 1.05 -6.10
CA VAL A 27 7.12 0.93 -5.08
C VAL A 27 7.20 -0.51 -4.56
N ALA A 28 6.04 -1.16 -4.45
CA ALA A 28 5.93 -2.58 -4.13
C ALA A 28 4.60 -3.13 -4.68
N ARG A 29 4.67 -4.27 -5.36
CA ARG A 29 3.50 -5.07 -5.75
C ARG A 29 3.66 -6.47 -5.16
N VAL A 30 2.93 -6.76 -4.08
CA VAL A 30 3.01 -8.04 -3.37
C VAL A 30 1.62 -8.63 -3.18
N PRO A 31 1.46 -9.96 -3.31
CA PRO A 31 0.19 -10.60 -3.01
C PRO A 31 -0.13 -10.47 -1.52
N MET A 32 -1.41 -10.24 -1.21
CA MET A 32 -1.89 -10.18 0.17
C MET A 32 -2.81 -11.37 0.45
N LYS A 33 -2.75 -11.89 1.68
CA LYS A 33 -3.71 -12.86 2.17
C LYS A 33 -4.99 -12.13 2.61
N LEU A 34 -6.14 -12.62 2.18
CA LEU A 34 -7.45 -12.14 2.63
C LEU A 34 -7.99 -12.99 3.78
N ASP A 35 -8.49 -12.32 4.80
CA ASP A 35 -9.16 -12.91 5.96
C ASP A 35 -10.51 -12.20 6.17
N LYS A 36 -11.55 -12.97 6.56
CA LYS A 36 -12.86 -12.42 6.94
C LYS A 36 -12.90 -12.20 8.45
N LEU A 37 -13.22 -10.97 8.86
CA LEU A 37 -13.35 -10.57 10.26
C LEU A 37 -14.76 -10.88 10.78
N SER A 38 -14.88 -11.07 12.09
CA SER A 38 -16.17 -11.29 12.78
C SER A 38 -16.90 -9.98 13.11
N TYR A 39 -16.34 -8.83 12.74
CA TYR A 39 -16.85 -7.50 12.98
C TYR A 39 -16.58 -6.61 11.77
N GLU A 40 -17.29 -5.49 11.68
CA GLU A 40 -17.14 -4.50 10.60
C GLU A 40 -16.19 -3.37 11.03
N VAL A 41 -15.36 -2.91 10.10
CA VAL A 41 -14.49 -1.73 10.24
C VAL A 41 -14.95 -0.67 9.24
N ASP A 42 -15.58 0.39 9.73
CA ASP A 42 -16.19 1.42 8.88
C ASP A 42 -15.17 2.34 8.19
N GLN A 43 -13.94 2.39 8.69
CA GLN A 43 -12.87 3.24 8.17
C GLN A 43 -11.74 2.42 7.54
N LEU A 44 -11.20 2.90 6.41
CA LEU A 44 -10.04 2.26 5.77
C LEU A 44 -8.85 2.40 6.69
N THR A 45 -8.47 1.30 7.33
CA THR A 45 -7.47 1.30 8.38
C THR A 45 -6.26 0.50 7.93
N TRP A 46 -5.08 1.10 8.09
CA TRP A 46 -3.78 0.48 7.83
C TRP A 46 -3.07 0.35 9.16
N THR A 47 -2.60 -0.84 9.49
CA THR A 47 -1.96 -1.11 10.78
C THR A 47 -0.88 -2.17 10.69
N PHE A 48 -0.04 -2.25 11.72
CA PHE A 48 0.94 -3.31 11.90
C PHE A 48 0.42 -4.34 12.90
N VAL A 49 0.51 -5.62 12.54
CA VAL A 49 0.13 -6.75 13.39
C VAL A 49 1.27 -7.77 13.46
N ASP A 50 1.26 -8.62 14.50
CA ASP A 50 2.27 -9.65 14.74
C ASP A 50 3.71 -9.14 14.72
N MET A 51 3.93 -7.97 15.34
CA MET A 51 5.22 -7.32 15.38
C MET A 51 6.26 -8.12 16.16
N LYS A 52 7.46 -8.22 15.58
CA LYS A 52 8.71 -8.67 16.20
C LYS A 52 9.76 -7.56 16.04
N ASN A 53 10.95 -7.74 16.62
CA ASN A 53 12.01 -6.72 16.59
C ASN A 53 12.36 -6.20 15.18
N ASN A 54 12.28 -7.03 14.14
CA ASN A 54 12.65 -6.66 12.77
C ASN A 54 11.68 -7.18 11.69
N SER A 55 10.47 -7.58 12.08
CA SER A 55 9.48 -8.12 11.13
C SER A 55 8.07 -7.94 11.66
N GLY A 56 7.09 -8.03 10.78
CA GLY A 56 5.69 -8.08 11.18
C GLY A 56 4.81 -8.33 9.97
N ARG A 57 3.54 -8.00 10.08
CA ARG A 57 2.62 -7.91 8.94
C ARG A 57 2.02 -6.52 8.86
N ILE A 58 1.90 -6.00 7.65
CA ILE A 58 1.00 -4.88 7.39
C ILE A 58 -0.39 -5.43 7.09
N ALA A 59 -1.40 -4.83 7.69
CA ALA A 59 -2.80 -5.20 7.52
C ALA A 59 -3.60 -3.97 7.07
N LEU A 60 -4.43 -4.16 6.05
CA LEU A 60 -5.43 -3.21 5.57
C LEU A 60 -6.81 -3.77 5.85
N THR A 61 -7.69 -3.00 6.49
CA THR A 61 -9.05 -3.44 6.84
C THR A 61 -10.10 -2.44 6.37
N TRP A 62 -11.19 -2.97 5.81
CA TRP A 62 -12.42 -2.25 5.47
C TRP A 62 -13.60 -3.22 5.51
N GLY A 63 -14.70 -2.80 6.13
CA GLY A 63 -15.82 -3.68 6.45
C GLY A 63 -15.35 -4.89 7.24
N ASN A 64 -15.81 -6.07 6.87
CA ASN A 64 -15.38 -7.35 7.46
C ASN A 64 -14.20 -8.01 6.73
N THR A 65 -13.44 -7.28 5.92
CA THR A 65 -12.29 -7.85 5.18
C THR A 65 -10.98 -7.29 5.67
N MET A 66 -10.01 -8.17 5.90
CA MET A 66 -8.62 -7.82 6.15
C MET A 66 -7.72 -8.40 5.06
N ALA A 67 -6.93 -7.55 4.41
CA ALA A 67 -5.82 -7.97 3.57
C ALA A 67 -4.52 -7.80 4.36
N SER A 68 -3.64 -8.81 4.38
CA SER A 68 -2.34 -8.70 5.05
C SER A 68 -1.18 -9.32 4.28
N THR A 69 0.03 -8.76 4.45
CA THR A 69 1.27 -9.33 3.90
C THR A 69 2.40 -9.18 4.93
N PRO A 70 3.31 -10.17 5.05
CA PRO A 70 4.49 -10.04 5.90
C PRO A 70 5.50 -9.02 5.35
N PHE A 71 6.31 -8.46 6.24
CA PHE A 71 7.47 -7.65 5.91
C PHE A 71 8.66 -7.96 6.85
N THR A 72 9.85 -7.60 6.39
CA THR A 72 11.08 -7.56 7.20
C THR A 72 11.66 -6.15 7.12
N ALA A 73 11.97 -5.57 8.26
CA ALA A 73 12.65 -4.28 8.34
C ALA A 73 14.16 -4.50 8.29
N VAL A 74 14.83 -3.67 7.50
CA VAL A 74 16.30 -3.53 7.51
C VAL A 74 16.66 -2.30 8.34
N ALA A 75 17.86 -2.29 8.91
CA ALA A 75 18.35 -1.11 9.61
C ALA A 75 18.28 0.12 8.69
N ALA A 76 17.87 1.26 9.25
CA ALA A 76 17.90 2.52 8.52
C ALA A 76 19.35 2.79 8.08
N LYS A 77 19.50 3.22 6.82
CA LYS A 77 20.79 3.54 6.21
C LYS A 77 21.20 4.97 6.51
#